data_AF-A0A7K0I6F1-F1
#
_entry.id   AF-A0A7K0I6F1-F1
#
_cell.length_a   1.000
_cell.length_b   1.000
_cell.length_c   1.000
_cell.angle_alpha   90.00
_cell.angle_beta   90.00
_cell.angle_gamma   90.00
#
_symmetry.space_group_name_H-M   'P 1'
#
loop_
_entity.id
_entity.type
_entity.pdbx_description
1 polymer ?
#
loop_
_entity_poly.entity_id
_entity_poly.type
_entity_poly.pdbx_seq_one_letter_code
_entity_poly.pdbx_strand_id
1 'polypeptide(L)'
;IDMESSKEMSKIEVYRRPGTTDTKSVEIYIGNSPDANATDWIQLVTGVFGDGDSLELPVPASIDTNRGRYMKILLPDSNREPFTNIAEVYIYGK
;
A
#
# COMPACT_ATOMS: atom_id res chain seq x y z
N ILE A 1 -6.73 -6.98 0.69
CA ILE A 1 -6.21 -7.85 1.77
C ILE A 1 -7.18 -7.76 2.93
N ASP A 2 -7.74 -8.89 3.37
CA ASP A 2 -8.48 -8.94 4.64
C ASP A 2 -7.46 -9.11 5.77
N MET A 3 -7.42 -8.15 6.71
CA MET A 3 -6.50 -8.19 7.86
C MET A 3 -7.12 -8.88 9.09
N GLU A 4 -8.31 -9.46 8.95
CA GLU A 4 -9.16 -10.11 9.96
C GLU A 4 -9.72 -9.15 11.04
N SER A 5 -8.90 -8.23 11.52
CA SER A 5 -9.25 -7.16 12.44
C SER A 5 -8.61 -5.84 11.99
N SER A 6 -9.08 -4.72 12.53
CA SER A 6 -8.31 -3.48 12.42
C SER A 6 -6.92 -3.64 13.05
N LYS A 7 -5.93 -2.94 12.50
CA LYS A 7 -4.54 -2.97 12.96
C LYS A 7 -4.04 -1.54 13.10
N GLU A 8 -3.36 -1.24 14.20
CA GLU A 8 -2.57 -0.02 14.31
C GLU A 8 -1.32 -0.15 13.45
N MET A 9 -0.99 0.89 12.68
CA MET A 9 0.15 0.88 11.77
C MET A 9 1.06 2.09 12.01
N SER A 10 2.36 1.86 11.98
CA SER A 10 3.40 2.89 12.06
C SER A 10 4.11 3.09 10.72
N LYS A 11 4.28 2.00 9.95
CA LYS A 11 5.08 1.98 8.73
C LYS A 11 4.64 0.85 7.81
N ILE A 12 4.78 1.06 6.51
CA ILE A 12 4.60 0.05 5.48
C ILE A 12 5.85 0.04 4.60
N GLU A 13 6.38 -1.14 4.29
CA GLU A 13 7.42 -1.30 3.28
C GLU A 13 6.87 -2.13 2.14
N VAL A 14 7.14 -1.69 0.91
CA VAL A 14 6.71 -2.35 -0.30
C VAL A 14 7.93 -2.64 -1.15
N TYR A 15 8.04 -3.87 -1.65
CA TYR A 15 9.13 -4.29 -2.51
C TYR A 15 8.61 -4.69 -3.89
N ARG A 16 9.26 -4.16 -4.93
CA ARG A 16 9.17 -4.70 -6.29
C ARG A 16 10.00 -5.99 -6.36
N ARG A 17 9.73 -6.81 -7.37
CA ARG A 17 10.60 -7.93 -7.73
C ARG A 17 12.00 -7.38 -8.01
N PRO A 18 13.06 -7.99 -7.44
CA PRO A 18 14.43 -7.54 -7.65
C PRO A 18 14.77 -7.36 -9.13
N GLY A 19 15.42 -6.24 -9.45
CA GLY A 19 15.87 -5.92 -10.81
C GLY A 19 14.76 -5.48 -11.76
N THR A 20 13.63 -4.99 -11.23
CA THR A 20 12.55 -4.43 -12.05
C THR A 20 12.11 -3.06 -11.55
N THR A 21 11.81 -2.18 -12.49
CA THR A 21 11.28 -0.84 -12.19
C THR A 21 9.86 -0.64 -12.71
N ASP A 22 9.19 -1.72 -13.11
CA ASP A 22 7.90 -1.67 -13.82
C ASP A 22 6.84 -0.88 -13.02
N THR A 23 6.57 -1.22 -11.75
CA THR A 23 5.69 -0.38 -10.90
C THR A 23 6.36 0.96 -10.61
N LYS A 24 5.66 2.05 -10.90
CA LYS A 24 6.16 3.41 -10.64
C LYS A 24 5.73 3.94 -9.28
N SER A 25 4.44 3.88 -8.96
CA SER A 25 3.91 4.33 -7.68
C SER A 25 2.95 3.33 -7.05
N VAL A 26 2.71 3.52 -5.75
CA VAL A 26 1.81 2.70 -4.93
C VAL A 26 0.97 3.61 -4.04
N GLU A 27 -0.30 3.27 -3.91
CA GLU A 27 -1.21 3.90 -2.96
C GLU A 27 -1.77 2.82 -2.02
N ILE A 28 -1.77 3.11 -0.72
CA ILE A 28 -2.28 2.21 0.30
C ILE A 28 -3.49 2.84 0.98
N TYR A 29 -4.53 2.03 1.14
CA TYR A 29 -5.79 2.41 1.76
C TYR A 29 -6.24 1.39 2.80
N ILE A 30 -7.10 1.84 3.71
CA ILE A 30 -7.89 0.97 4.59
C ILE A 30 -9.39 1.25 4.46
N GLY A 31 -10.21 0.26 4.79
CA GLY A 31 -11.66 0.37 4.75
C GLY A 31 -12.35 -0.79 5.46
N ASN A 32 -13.69 -0.75 5.49
CA ASN A 32 -14.51 -1.81 6.10
C ASN A 32 -15.24 -2.67 5.06
N SER A 33 -15.11 -2.34 3.77
CA SER A 33 -15.68 -3.11 2.69
C SER A 33 -14.66 -4.10 2.10
N PRO A 34 -15.06 -5.35 1.81
CA PRO A 34 -14.26 -6.26 1.01
C PRO A 34 -14.28 -5.91 -0.49
N ASP A 35 -15.18 -5.02 -0.94
CA ASP A 35 -15.25 -4.59 -2.35
C ASP A 35 -14.13 -3.59 -2.68
N ALA A 36 -13.23 -3.98 -3.58
CA ALA A 36 -12.12 -3.15 -4.03
C ALA A 36 -12.57 -1.82 -4.68
N ASN A 37 -13.79 -1.77 -5.22
CA ASN A 37 -14.37 -0.60 -5.89
C ASN A 37 -15.26 0.26 -4.98
N ALA A 38 -15.36 -0.08 -3.68
CA ALA A 38 -16.06 0.76 -2.72
C ALA A 38 -15.51 2.20 -2.76
N THR A 39 -16.35 3.20 -2.47
CA THR A 39 -15.98 4.61 -2.59
C THR A 39 -15.51 5.23 -1.27
N ASP A 40 -15.55 4.47 -0.19
CA ASP A 40 -15.30 4.90 1.19
C ASP A 40 -13.91 4.50 1.72
N TRP A 41 -12.99 4.10 0.84
CA TRP A 41 -11.59 3.83 1.21
C TRP A 41 -10.92 5.08 1.79
N ILE A 42 -10.21 4.92 2.90
CA ILE A 42 -9.39 5.95 3.52
C ILE A 42 -7.95 5.75 3.05
N GLN A 43 -7.39 6.74 2.35
CA GLN A 43 -5.99 6.68 1.94
C GLN A 43 -5.08 6.85 3.15
N LEU A 44 -4.15 5.90 3.34
CA LEU A 44 -3.14 5.98 4.39
C LEU A 44 -1.91 6.74 3.88
N VAL A 45 -1.34 6.25 2.78
CA VAL A 45 -0.05 6.69 2.25
C VAL A 45 0.02 6.47 0.75
N THR A 46 0.87 7.25 0.09
CA THR A 46 1.25 7.06 -1.30
C THR A 46 2.75 7.28 -1.41
N GLY A 47 3.39 6.63 -2.39
CA GLY A 47 4.78 6.88 -2.70
C GLY A 47 5.17 6.43 -4.10
N VAL A 48 6.26 6.98 -4.57
CA VAL A 48 6.87 6.68 -5.86
C VAL A 48 8.17 5.95 -5.58
N PHE A 49 8.39 4.82 -6.24
CA PHE A 49 9.68 4.14 -6.16
C PHE A 49 10.76 5.00 -6.79
N GLY A 50 11.90 5.10 -6.10
CA GLY A 50 13.13 5.61 -6.69
C GLY A 50 13.85 4.55 -7.54
N ASP A 51 15.17 4.66 -7.57
CA ASP A 51 16.04 3.75 -8.34
C ASP A 51 16.17 2.35 -7.73
N GLY A 52 15.83 2.18 -6.44
CA GLY A 52 15.88 0.90 -5.72
C GLY A 52 14.56 0.12 -5.76
N ASP A 53 14.60 -1.15 -5.35
CA ASP A 53 13.41 -2.03 -5.42
C ASP A 53 12.47 -1.90 -4.22
N SER A 54 12.85 -1.15 -3.19
CA SER A 54 12.07 -0.95 -1.96
C SER A 54 11.50 0.45 -1.85
N LEU A 55 10.33 0.56 -1.23
CA LEU A 55 9.67 1.82 -0.88
C LEU A 55 9.22 1.76 0.57
N GLU A 56 9.76 2.66 1.40
CA GLU A 56 9.32 2.86 2.78
C GLU A 56 8.27 3.96 2.85
N LEU A 57 7.13 3.67 3.47
CA LEU A 57 5.97 4.54 3.60
C LEU A 57 5.62 4.72 5.08
N PRO A 58 6.09 5.80 5.74
CA PRO A 58 5.70 6.09 7.12
C PRO A 58 4.22 6.45 7.17
N VAL A 59 3.46 5.82 8.08
CA VAL A 59 2.05 6.13 8.28
C VAL A 59 1.95 7.35 9.20
N PRO A 60 1.36 8.47 8.76
CA PRO A 60 1.24 9.66 9.59
C PRO A 60 0.46 9.38 10.88
N ALA A 61 0.95 9.86 12.01
CA ALA A 61 0.31 9.68 13.31
C ALA A 61 -1.10 10.31 13.39
N SER A 62 -1.43 11.24 12.49
CA SER A 62 -2.75 11.86 12.38
C SER A 62 -3.83 10.95 11.78
N ILE A 63 -3.45 9.82 11.17
CA ILE A 63 -4.40 8.89 10.57
C ILE A 63 -4.76 7.79 11.57
N ASP A 64 -6.05 7.69 11.89
CA ASP A 64 -6.58 6.59 12.69
C ASP A 64 -6.72 5.33 11.84
N THR A 65 -5.78 4.40 12.04
CA THR A 65 -5.70 3.12 11.32
C THR A 65 -6.66 2.06 11.86
N ASN A 66 -7.30 2.29 13.01
CA ASN A 66 -8.29 1.38 13.56
C ASN A 66 -9.65 1.43 12.82
N ARG A 67 -9.80 2.34 11.85
CA ARG A 67 -11.05 2.57 11.11
C ARG A 67 -11.29 1.60 9.95
N GLY A 68 -10.43 0.60 9.76
CA GLY A 68 -10.57 -0.37 8.66
C GLY A 68 -10.00 -1.76 8.97
N ARG A 69 -10.75 -2.80 8.59
CA ARG A 69 -10.32 -4.22 8.61
C ARG A 69 -9.62 -4.63 7.31
N TYR A 70 -10.00 -4.03 6.19
CA TYR A 70 -9.44 -4.37 4.89
C TYR A 70 -8.37 -3.35 4.50
N MET A 71 -7.32 -3.84 3.84
CA MET A 71 -6.32 -3.01 3.18
C MET A 71 -6.41 -3.18 1.66
N LYS A 72 -6.32 -2.05 0.93
CA LYS A 72 -6.20 -2.02 -0.53
C LYS A 72 -4.83 -1.47 -0.91
N ILE A 73 -4.20 -2.14 -1.87
CA ILE A 73 -2.98 -1.70 -2.53
C ILE A 73 -3.37 -1.38 -3.97
N LEU A 74 -3.19 -0.14 -4.39
CA LEU A 74 -3.45 0.31 -5.75
C LEU A 74 -2.11 0.63 -6.42
N LEU A 75 -1.94 0.16 -7.66
CA LEU A 75 -0.78 0.40 -8.50
C LEU A 75 -1.26 1.25 -9.69
N PRO A 76 -1.31 2.59 -9.55
CA PRO A 76 -2.02 3.44 -10.51
C PRO A 76 -1.23 3.67 -11.80
N ASP A 77 0.09 3.47 -11.79
CA ASP A 77 0.94 3.72 -12.96
C ASP A 77 2.17 2.78 -13.06
N SER A 78 2.63 2.59 -14.29
CA SER A 78 3.82 1.82 -14.63
C SER A 78 4.86 2.65 -15.38
N ASN A 79 6.14 2.36 -15.15
CA ASN A 79 7.23 2.85 -16.00
C ASN A 79 7.32 2.08 -17.33
N ARG A 80 6.65 0.94 -17.44
CA ARG A 80 6.61 0.08 -18.63
C ARG A 80 5.24 -0.58 -18.77
N GLU A 81 4.26 0.19 -19.22
CA GLU A 81 2.88 -0.27 -19.40
C GLU A 81 2.79 -1.56 -20.25
N PRO A 82 1.92 -2.53 -19.90
CA PRO A 82 0.97 -2.52 -18.77
C PRO A 82 1.53 -3.20 -17.50
N PHE A 83 2.84 -3.39 -17.41
CA PHE A 83 3.42 -4.28 -16.40
C PHE A 83 3.51 -3.57 -15.05
N THR A 84 2.97 -4.20 -14.01
CA THR A 84 3.21 -3.82 -12.62
C THR A 84 3.58 -5.08 -11.84
N ASN A 85 4.36 -4.90 -10.79
CA ASN A 85 4.73 -5.97 -9.88
C ASN A 85 4.97 -5.44 -8.46
N ILE A 86 4.54 -6.23 -7.48
CA ILE A 86 4.91 -6.12 -6.07
C ILE A 86 5.21 -7.55 -5.62
N ALA A 87 6.35 -7.76 -4.99
CA ALA A 87 6.78 -9.06 -4.50
C ALA A 87 6.46 -9.23 -3.02
N GLU A 88 6.68 -8.18 -2.22
CA GLU A 88 6.54 -8.24 -0.77
C GLU A 88 5.92 -6.96 -0.23
N VAL A 89 5.16 -7.11 0.85
CA VAL A 89 4.57 -6.00 1.61
C VAL A 89 4.73 -6.34 3.09
N TYR A 90 5.41 -5.46 3.82
CA TYR A 90 5.60 -5.57 5.26
C TYR A 90 4.83 -4.44 5.94
N ILE A 91 4.00 -4.79 6.91
CA ILE A 91 3.20 -3.83 7.69
C ILE A 91 3.70 -3.90 9.12
N TYR A 92 4.10 -2.75 9.66
CA TYR A 92 4.64 -2.63 11.00
C TYR A 92 3.61 -1.99 11.91
N GLY A 93 3.37 -2.64 13.05
CA GLY A 93 2.47 -2.15 14.09
C GLY A 93 3.02 -0.98 14.88
N LYS A 94 2.17 -0.42 15.75
CA LYS A 94 2.60 0.42 16.88
C LYS A 94 2.77 -0.45 18.12
#